data_AF-A0A1G2HFH9-F1
#
_entry.id   AF-A0A1G2HFH9-F1
#
_cell.length_a   1.000
_cell.length_b   1.000
_cell.length_c   1.000
_cell.angle_alpha   90.00
_cell.angle_beta   90.00
_cell.angle_gamma   90.00
#
_symmetry.space_group_name_H-M   'P 1'
#
loop_
_entity.id
_entity.type
_entity.pdbx_description
1 polymer ?
#
loop_
_entity_poly.entity_id
_entity_poly.type
_entity_poly.pdbx_seq_one_letter_code
_entity_poly.pdbx_strand_id
1 'polypeptide(L)'
;MIYYNSGSLEKEDKMSVRAINRKKKELAKEIRSFSKSQKEFWQLVPDLALEADGRSGYSDNFSRAYHNGVWAVDSSKDNTGYNVYVDLATGELISAWAFHDKKELSRPAPDKYIIRINPEDLDAGKLVAWLRKWAREEVSRYLTNSAEEIAEWRQEIRRGTGLKEVFTQDQRGPISAPSYFD
;
A
#
# COMPACT_ATOMS: atom_id res chain seq x y z
N MET A 1 -56.06 16.14 32.58
CA MET A 1 -55.32 17.29 31.99
C MET A 1 -53.84 16.94 32.09
N ILE A 2 -53.24 16.46 31.00
CA ILE A 2 -51.85 15.96 30.99
C ILE A 2 -51.01 17.08 30.37
N TYR A 3 -50.10 17.65 31.16
CA TYR A 3 -49.12 18.62 30.69
C TYR A 3 -47.98 17.87 29.99
N TYR A 4 -47.85 18.02 28.67
CA TYR A 4 -46.66 17.60 27.95
C TYR A 4 -45.51 18.57 28.26
N ASN A 5 -44.50 18.05 28.96
CA ASN A 5 -43.25 18.71 29.24
C ASN A 5 -42.45 18.80 27.92
N SER A 6 -42.49 19.94 27.25
CA SER A 6 -41.80 20.21 25.98
C SER A 6 -40.30 20.51 26.13
N GLY A 7 -39.71 20.19 27.29
CA GLY A 7 -38.31 20.45 27.59
C GLY A 7 -37.46 19.19 27.59
N SER A 8 -37.20 18.56 26.44
CA SER A 8 -35.96 17.76 26.21
C SER A 8 -35.81 17.19 24.79
N LEU A 9 -36.41 17.79 23.76
CA LEU A 9 -36.07 17.40 22.39
C LEU A 9 -34.79 18.11 21.95
N GLU A 10 -33.69 17.43 22.24
CA GLU A 10 -32.57 17.26 21.32
C GLU A 10 -31.94 18.57 20.81
N LYS A 11 -30.94 19.04 21.57
CA LYS A 11 -29.81 19.73 20.96
C LYS A 11 -29.04 18.70 20.11
N GLU A 12 -29.57 18.35 18.95
CA GLU A 12 -28.75 17.77 17.89
C GLU A 12 -27.67 18.79 17.56
N ASP A 13 -26.46 18.50 18.00
CA ASP A 13 -25.26 19.24 17.70
C ASP A 13 -25.05 19.22 16.19
N LYS A 14 -25.64 20.20 15.49
CA LYS A 14 -25.43 20.41 14.05
C LYS A 14 -23.95 20.70 13.85
N MET A 15 -23.17 19.66 13.58
CA MET A 15 -21.77 19.80 13.20
C MET A 15 -21.68 20.79 12.06
N SER A 16 -21.07 21.95 12.33
CA SER A 16 -20.84 22.95 11.29
C SER A 16 -19.96 22.36 10.18
N VAL A 17 -20.13 22.84 8.95
CA VAL A 17 -19.24 22.49 7.82
C VAL A 17 -17.76 22.69 8.18
N ARG A 18 -17.45 23.70 9.01
CA ARG A 18 -16.10 23.94 9.53
C ARG A 18 -15.62 22.80 10.43
N ALA A 19 -16.48 22.28 11.31
CA ALA A 19 -16.15 21.13 12.16
C ALA A 19 -15.93 19.86 11.33
N ILE A 20 -16.76 19.60 10.33
CA ILE A 20 -16.59 18.46 9.41
C ILE A 20 -15.25 18.56 8.67
N ASN A 21 -14.92 19.73 8.14
CA ASN A 21 -13.66 19.94 7.43
C ASN A 21 -12.43 19.79 8.35
N ARG A 22 -12.57 20.13 9.64
CA ARG A 22 -11.51 19.90 10.63
C ARG A 22 -11.29 18.41 10.87
N LYS A 23 -12.36 17.65 11.14
CA LYS A 23 -12.30 16.20 11.33
C LYS A 23 -11.72 15.47 10.12
N LYS A 24 -12.06 15.89 8.90
CA LYS A 24 -11.48 15.34 7.66
C LYS A 24 -9.96 15.53 7.59
N LYS A 25 -9.47 16.71 7.99
CA LYS A 25 -8.01 16.99 8.03
C LYS A 25 -7.31 16.17 9.10
N GLU A 26 -7.92 16.04 10.28
CA GLU A 26 -7.40 15.21 11.37
C GLU A 26 -7.31 13.74 10.94
N LEU A 27 -8.38 13.19 10.36
CA LEU A 27 -8.39 11.82 9.83
C LEU A 27 -7.31 11.62 8.74
N ALA A 28 -7.18 12.54 7.79
CA ALA A 28 -6.13 12.45 6.77
C ALA A 28 -4.73 12.44 7.39
N LYS A 29 -4.50 13.24 8.45
CA LYS A 29 -3.23 13.26 9.19
C LYS A 29 -2.98 11.93 9.90
N GLU A 30 -4.00 11.33 10.51
CA GLU A 30 -3.90 10.02 11.17
C GLU A 30 -3.54 8.92 10.16
N ILE A 31 -4.22 8.87 9.01
CA ILE A 31 -3.94 7.91 7.93
C ILE A 31 -2.50 8.02 7.43
N ARG A 32 -2.00 9.25 7.20
CA ARG A 32 -0.59 9.47 6.83
C ARG A 32 0.37 8.98 7.91
N SER A 33 0.06 9.25 9.17
CA SER A 33 0.89 8.87 10.30
C SER A 33 0.95 7.35 10.43
N PHE A 34 -0.19 6.67 10.25
CA PHE A 34 -0.28 5.21 10.21
C PHE A 34 0.60 4.62 9.08
N SER A 35 0.50 5.14 7.86
CA SER A 35 1.36 4.70 6.74
C SER A 35 2.84 4.90 7.05
N LYS A 36 3.25 6.08 7.53
CA LYS A 36 4.65 6.39 7.87
C LYS A 36 5.20 5.56 9.03
N SER A 37 4.36 5.21 10.00
CA SER A 37 4.78 4.39 11.15
C SER A 37 5.25 2.98 10.74
N GLN A 38 4.84 2.52 9.56
CA GLN A 38 5.19 1.21 9.00
C GLN A 38 6.35 1.28 8.00
N LYS A 39 7.16 2.36 8.03
CA LYS A 39 8.29 2.59 7.10
C LYS A 39 9.17 1.36 6.89
N GLU A 40 9.52 0.64 7.96
CA GLU A 40 10.39 -0.53 7.85
C GLU A 40 9.77 -1.64 7.01
N PHE A 41 8.46 -1.87 7.10
CA PHE A 41 7.75 -2.82 6.24
C PHE A 41 7.70 -2.34 4.79
N TRP A 42 7.42 -1.05 4.56
CA TRP A 42 7.42 -0.49 3.21
C TRP A 42 8.75 -0.67 2.50
N GLN A 43 9.86 -0.54 3.21
CA GLN A 43 11.21 -0.71 2.65
C GLN A 43 11.52 -2.15 2.22
N LEU A 44 10.75 -3.15 2.69
CA LEU A 44 10.86 -4.54 2.25
C LEU A 44 10.09 -4.82 0.96
N VAL A 45 9.08 -4.01 0.65
CA VAL A 45 8.15 -4.25 -0.46
C VAL A 45 8.84 -4.35 -1.82
N PRO A 46 9.81 -3.49 -2.21
CA PRO A 46 10.40 -3.56 -3.55
C PRO A 46 11.04 -4.92 -3.86
N ASP A 47 11.83 -5.47 -2.94
CA ASP A 47 12.52 -6.76 -3.13
C ASP A 47 11.55 -7.94 -3.07
N LEU A 48 10.60 -7.91 -2.13
CA LEU A 48 9.57 -8.95 -2.02
C LEU A 48 8.63 -8.95 -3.24
N ALA A 49 8.31 -7.79 -3.79
CA ALA A 49 7.52 -7.65 -5.00
C ALA A 49 8.25 -8.26 -6.20
N LEU A 50 9.56 -7.99 -6.35
CA LEU A 50 10.37 -8.59 -7.40
C LEU A 50 10.43 -10.13 -7.29
N GLU A 51 10.53 -10.65 -6.07
CA GLU A 51 10.55 -12.11 -5.82
C GLU A 51 9.18 -12.79 -6.00
N ALA A 52 8.10 -12.04 -5.83
CA ALA A 52 6.74 -12.49 -6.14
C ALA A 52 6.42 -12.41 -7.64
N ASP A 53 6.99 -11.44 -8.35
CA ASP A 53 6.66 -11.17 -9.75
C ASP A 53 7.13 -12.28 -10.70
N GLY A 54 6.34 -12.50 -11.75
CA GLY A 54 6.60 -13.54 -12.75
C GLY A 54 6.33 -14.98 -12.28
N ARG A 55 5.78 -15.21 -11.08
CA ARG A 55 5.42 -16.58 -10.62
C ARG A 55 4.06 -17.06 -11.13
N SER A 56 3.08 -16.17 -11.17
CA SER A 56 1.71 -16.47 -11.65
C SER A 56 1.20 -15.45 -12.67
N GLY A 57 2.10 -14.61 -13.19
CA GLY A 57 1.78 -13.47 -14.05
C GLY A 57 2.58 -12.23 -13.62
N TYR A 58 2.39 -11.14 -14.37
CA TYR A 58 3.01 -9.85 -14.07
C TYR A 58 1.99 -8.89 -13.45
N SER A 59 2.42 -8.16 -12.42
CA SER A 59 1.60 -7.13 -11.76
C SER A 59 2.22 -5.76 -11.95
N ASP A 60 1.46 -4.80 -12.48
CA ASP A 60 1.91 -3.42 -12.59
C ASP A 60 2.34 -2.85 -11.23
N ASN A 61 1.70 -3.28 -10.13
CA ASN A 61 2.03 -2.79 -8.80
C ASN A 61 3.38 -3.34 -8.31
N PHE A 62 3.74 -4.57 -8.71
CA PHE A 62 5.08 -5.09 -8.44
C PHE A 62 6.12 -4.30 -9.22
N SER A 63 5.87 -4.08 -10.51
CA SER A 63 6.74 -3.27 -11.37
C SER A 63 6.99 -1.86 -10.82
N ARG A 64 5.93 -1.17 -10.39
CA ARG A 64 6.06 0.15 -9.72
C ARG A 64 6.90 0.07 -8.44
N ALA A 65 6.77 -1.01 -7.67
CA ALA A 65 7.52 -1.15 -6.43
C ALA A 65 9.03 -1.24 -6.68
N TYR A 66 9.48 -2.13 -7.57
CA TYR A 66 10.91 -2.35 -7.79
C TYR A 66 11.56 -1.36 -8.78
N HIS A 67 10.80 -0.72 -9.68
CA HIS A 67 11.35 0.31 -10.58
C HIS A 67 11.22 1.74 -10.06
N ASN A 68 10.11 2.06 -9.39
CA ASN A 68 9.78 3.44 -9.02
C ASN A 68 9.78 3.67 -7.52
N GLY A 69 9.88 2.62 -6.70
CA GLY A 69 9.86 2.74 -5.24
C GLY A 69 8.49 3.19 -4.72
N VAL A 70 7.40 2.87 -5.43
CA VAL A 70 6.05 3.27 -5.03
C VAL A 70 5.06 2.11 -5.11
N TRP A 71 4.01 2.19 -4.29
CA TRP A 71 2.90 1.23 -4.29
C TRP A 71 1.56 1.93 -4.49
N ALA A 72 0.76 1.50 -5.46
CA ALA A 72 -0.56 2.06 -5.69
C ALA A 72 -1.56 1.55 -4.64
N VAL A 73 -2.40 2.44 -4.13
CA VAL A 73 -3.45 2.11 -3.16
C VAL A 73 -4.78 1.92 -3.89
N ASP A 74 -5.30 0.70 -3.91
CA ASP A 74 -6.44 0.31 -4.76
C ASP A 74 -7.73 1.08 -4.43
N SER A 75 -8.05 1.25 -3.16
CA SER A 75 -9.20 2.07 -2.73
C SER A 75 -9.13 3.55 -3.14
N SER A 76 -7.96 4.04 -3.59
CA SER A 76 -7.82 5.40 -4.14
C SER A 76 -8.11 5.50 -5.64
N LYS A 77 -8.43 4.38 -6.29
CA LYS A 77 -8.67 4.31 -7.74
C LYS A 77 -9.98 4.98 -8.13
N ASP A 78 -9.94 5.72 -9.23
CA ASP A 78 -11.12 6.17 -9.96
C ASP A 78 -11.11 5.63 -11.41
N ASN A 79 -12.04 6.09 -12.24
CA ASN A 79 -12.16 5.67 -13.65
C ASN A 79 -10.91 5.96 -14.49
N THR A 80 -9.99 6.81 -14.02
CA THR A 80 -8.81 7.26 -14.74
C THR A 80 -7.50 6.69 -14.19
N GLY A 81 -7.53 6.05 -13.01
CA GLY A 81 -6.36 5.42 -12.39
C GLY A 81 -6.30 5.62 -10.89
N TYR A 82 -5.13 5.37 -10.31
CA TYR A 82 -4.90 5.60 -8.89
C TYR A 82 -4.71 7.08 -8.61
N ASN A 83 -5.19 7.57 -7.47
CA ASN A 83 -4.97 8.95 -7.03
C ASN A 83 -3.86 9.05 -5.97
N VAL A 84 -3.58 7.96 -5.26
CA VAL A 84 -2.63 7.91 -4.16
C VAL A 84 -1.68 6.72 -4.31
N TYR A 85 -0.41 7.00 -4.07
CA TYR A 85 0.64 5.99 -3.94
C TYR A 85 1.33 6.14 -2.59
N VAL A 86 1.92 5.06 -2.12
CA VAL A 86 2.87 5.07 -0.99
C VAL A 86 4.28 5.18 -1.56
N ASP A 87 5.07 6.15 -1.12
CA ASP A 87 6.53 6.14 -1.31
C ASP A 87 7.14 5.08 -0.38
N LEU A 88 7.71 4.02 -0.95
CA LEU A 88 8.21 2.86 -0.23
C LEU A 88 9.45 3.17 0.61
N ALA A 89 10.17 4.27 0.32
CA ALA A 89 11.33 4.67 1.10
C ALA A 89 10.94 5.34 2.44
N THR A 90 9.80 6.03 2.46
CA THR A 90 9.39 6.92 3.56
C THR A 90 8.05 6.56 4.21
N GLY A 91 7.20 5.81 3.52
CA GLY A 91 5.79 5.58 3.89
C GLY A 91 4.89 6.80 3.65
N GLU A 92 5.36 7.84 2.96
CA GLU A 92 4.58 9.03 2.63
C GLU A 92 3.50 8.71 1.59
N LEU A 93 2.30 9.28 1.75
CA LEU A 93 1.22 9.19 0.77
C LEU A 93 1.34 10.32 -0.26
N ILE A 94 1.75 9.97 -1.47
CA ILE A 94 2.04 10.89 -2.58
C ILE A 94 0.97 10.83 -3.67
N SER A 95 0.84 11.93 -4.40
CA SER A 95 -0.16 12.08 -5.47
C SER A 95 0.21 11.28 -6.71
N ALA A 96 -0.79 10.77 -7.44
CA ALA A 96 -0.56 10.10 -8.73
C ALA A 96 0.03 10.97 -9.84
N TRP A 97 -0.27 12.27 -9.78
CA TRP A 97 0.23 13.27 -10.71
C TRP A 97 1.77 13.40 -10.65
N ALA A 98 2.34 12.98 -9.52
CA ALA A 98 3.77 12.88 -9.29
C ALA A 98 4.47 11.83 -10.15
N PHE A 99 3.74 10.87 -10.73
CA PHE A 99 4.31 9.75 -11.47
C PHE A 99 4.74 10.12 -12.90
N HIS A 100 4.11 11.14 -13.49
CA HIS A 100 4.40 11.57 -14.86
C HIS A 100 5.55 12.59 -14.94
N ASP A 101 5.85 13.29 -13.85
CA ASP A 101 6.99 14.20 -13.75
C ASP A 101 7.89 13.73 -12.61
N LYS A 102 9.08 13.19 -12.93
CA LYS A 102 10.05 12.67 -11.95
C LYS A 102 10.45 13.73 -10.89
N LYS A 103 10.27 15.02 -11.17
CA LYS A 103 10.51 16.10 -10.19
C LYS A 103 9.40 16.21 -9.14
N GLU A 104 8.26 15.57 -9.36
CA GLU A 104 7.07 15.68 -8.53
C GLU A 104 6.79 14.45 -7.65
N LEU A 105 7.57 13.35 -7.75
CA LEU A 105 7.45 12.10 -6.98
C LEU A 105 7.37 12.25 -5.45
N SER A 106 7.57 13.47 -4.93
CA SER A 106 7.49 13.82 -3.51
C SER A 106 6.25 14.64 -3.13
N ARG A 107 5.35 14.98 -4.07
CA ARG A 107 4.16 15.80 -3.76
C ARG A 107 3.17 15.00 -2.91
N PRO A 108 2.82 15.47 -1.69
CA PRO A 108 1.81 14.81 -0.87
C PRO A 108 0.46 14.73 -1.59
N ALA A 109 -0.20 13.58 -1.53
CA ALA A 109 -1.55 13.42 -2.08
C ALA A 109 -2.54 14.37 -1.38
N PRO A 110 -3.52 14.98 -2.08
CA PRO A 110 -4.54 15.79 -1.42
C PRO A 110 -5.39 15.02 -0.40
N ASP A 111 -5.73 15.64 0.74
CA ASP A 111 -6.49 15.01 1.84
C ASP A 111 -7.82 14.38 1.38
N LYS A 112 -8.48 14.98 0.38
CA LYS A 112 -9.74 14.46 -0.20
C LYS A 112 -9.60 13.05 -0.80
N TYR A 113 -8.39 12.65 -1.20
CA TYR A 113 -8.10 11.30 -1.68
C TYR A 113 -7.64 10.39 -0.55
N ILE A 114 -6.87 10.93 0.41
CA ILE A 114 -6.40 10.18 1.59
C ILE A 114 -7.58 9.58 2.39
N ILE A 115 -8.61 10.39 2.66
CA ILE A 115 -9.75 9.94 3.48
C ILE A 115 -10.63 8.87 2.81
N ARG A 116 -10.38 8.55 1.53
CA ARG A 116 -11.10 7.49 0.79
C ARG A 116 -10.38 6.14 0.85
N ILE A 117 -9.16 6.13 1.36
CA ILE A 117 -8.35 4.92 1.43
C ILE A 117 -8.96 3.97 2.46
N ASN A 118 -9.10 2.70 2.08
CA ASN A 118 -9.36 1.62 3.01
C ASN A 118 -8.08 1.39 3.84
N PRO A 119 -8.11 1.50 5.18
CA PRO A 119 -6.94 1.28 6.03
C PRO A 119 -6.25 -0.07 5.81
N GLU A 120 -6.98 -1.10 5.37
CA GLU A 120 -6.40 -2.41 5.06
C GLU A 120 -5.42 -2.38 3.89
N ASP A 121 -5.64 -1.50 2.90
CA ASP A 121 -4.73 -1.34 1.76
C ASP A 121 -3.42 -0.63 2.17
N LEU A 122 -3.39 0.00 3.36
CA LEU A 122 -2.22 0.65 3.94
C LEU A 122 -1.53 -0.19 5.01
N ASP A 123 -2.01 -1.41 5.27
CA ASP A 123 -1.35 -2.32 6.21
C ASP A 123 -0.15 -2.97 5.50
N ALA A 124 1.01 -2.35 5.68
CA ALA A 124 2.27 -2.80 5.10
C ALA A 124 2.68 -4.18 5.66
N GLY A 125 2.32 -4.47 6.92
CA GLY A 125 2.58 -5.76 7.54
C GLY A 125 1.83 -6.89 6.83
N LYS A 126 0.53 -6.68 6.57
CA LYS A 126 -0.29 -7.61 5.77
C LYS A 126 0.26 -7.75 4.35
N LEU A 127 0.61 -6.65 3.69
CA LEU A 127 1.19 -6.68 2.34
C LEU A 127 2.50 -7.48 2.30
N VAL A 128 3.42 -7.25 3.24
CA VAL A 128 4.69 -7.99 3.35
C VAL A 128 4.44 -9.48 3.59
N ALA A 129 3.48 -9.84 4.45
CA ALA A 129 3.12 -11.24 4.69
C ALA A 129 2.60 -11.91 3.41
N TRP A 130 1.74 -11.22 2.66
CA TRP A 130 1.20 -11.69 1.39
C TRP A 130 2.29 -11.84 0.32
N LEU A 131 3.15 -10.83 0.14
CA LEU A 131 4.27 -10.89 -0.80
C LEU A 131 5.26 -12.01 -0.46
N ARG A 132 5.57 -12.22 0.83
CA ARG A 132 6.42 -13.33 1.28
C ARG A 132 5.83 -14.69 0.94
N LYS A 133 4.51 -14.84 1.04
CA LYS A 133 3.83 -16.07 0.63
C LYS A 133 3.98 -16.28 -0.87
N TRP A 134 3.68 -15.25 -1.67
CA TRP A 134 3.75 -15.30 -3.13
C TRP A 134 5.17 -15.53 -3.63
N ALA A 135 6.17 -14.89 -3.02
CA ALA A 135 7.59 -15.05 -3.33
C ALA A 135 8.11 -16.49 -3.15
N ARG A 136 7.35 -17.38 -2.49
CA ARG A 136 7.68 -18.79 -2.29
C ARG A 136 6.89 -19.74 -3.18
N GLU A 137 5.85 -19.28 -3.86
CA GLU A 137 5.06 -20.14 -4.74
C GLU A 137 5.91 -20.64 -5.90
N GLU A 138 5.73 -21.88 -6.34
CA GLU A 138 6.44 -22.36 -7.52
C GLU A 138 6.07 -21.52 -8.75
N VAL A 139 7.02 -21.38 -9.68
CA VAL A 139 6.71 -20.75 -10.96
C VAL A 139 5.66 -21.60 -11.66
N SER A 140 4.54 -20.98 -12.02
CA SER A 140 3.45 -21.65 -12.68
C SER A 140 3.93 -22.33 -13.96
N ARG A 141 3.65 -23.63 -14.09
CA ARG A 141 3.94 -24.43 -15.30
C ARG A 141 3.29 -23.90 -16.59
N TYR A 142 2.37 -22.95 -16.47
CA TYR A 142 1.68 -22.32 -17.59
C TYR A 142 2.40 -21.08 -18.11
N LEU A 143 3.46 -20.63 -17.44
CA LEU A 143 4.30 -19.55 -17.90
C LEU A 143 5.33 -20.07 -18.90
N THR A 144 5.65 -19.25 -19.89
CA THR A 144 6.63 -19.58 -20.93
C THR A 144 8.07 -19.53 -20.42
N ASN A 145 8.30 -18.81 -19.33
CA ASN A 145 9.64 -18.57 -18.79
C ASN A 145 10.00 -19.67 -17.78
N SER A 146 11.20 -20.22 -17.92
CA SER A 146 11.82 -21.11 -16.96
C SER A 146 12.16 -20.40 -15.64
N ALA A 147 12.43 -21.18 -14.59
CA ALA A 147 12.84 -20.64 -13.31
C ALA A 147 14.20 -19.91 -13.42
N GLU A 148 15.09 -20.42 -14.28
CA GLU A 148 16.38 -19.82 -14.59
C GLU A 148 16.22 -18.45 -15.27
N GLU A 149 15.37 -18.35 -16.30
CA GLU A 149 15.10 -17.07 -16.98
C GLU A 149 14.51 -16.02 -16.02
N ILE A 150 13.60 -16.43 -15.13
CA ILE A 150 13.04 -15.52 -14.12
C ILE A 150 14.13 -15.08 -13.13
N ALA A 151 15.01 -15.98 -12.71
CA ALA A 151 16.11 -15.65 -11.81
C ALA A 151 17.10 -14.66 -12.45
N GLU A 152 17.45 -14.87 -13.72
CA GLU A 152 18.31 -13.96 -14.48
C GLU A 152 17.69 -12.57 -14.64
N TRP A 153 16.41 -12.53 -15.02
CA TRP A 153 15.65 -11.27 -15.13
C TRP A 153 15.65 -10.50 -13.80
N ARG A 154 15.42 -11.16 -12.66
CA ARG A 154 15.46 -10.49 -11.34
C ARG A 154 16.84 -9.92 -11.02
N GLN A 155 17.90 -10.63 -11.38
CA GLN A 155 19.27 -10.13 -11.22
C GLN A 155 19.53 -8.91 -12.10
N GLU A 156 19.02 -8.90 -13.33
CA GLU A 156 19.08 -7.73 -14.20
C GLU A 156 18.35 -6.53 -13.60
N ILE A 157 17.13 -6.72 -13.10
CA ILE A 157 16.37 -5.67 -12.42
C ILE A 157 17.15 -5.11 -11.23
N ARG A 158 17.70 -5.97 -10.36
CA ARG A 158 18.52 -5.54 -9.20
C ARG A 158 19.72 -4.69 -9.63
N ARG A 159 20.42 -5.09 -10.70
CA ARG A 159 21.54 -4.30 -11.24
C ARG A 159 21.08 -2.95 -11.77
N GLY A 160 19.95 -2.92 -12.49
CA GLY A 160 19.41 -1.70 -13.09
C GLY A 160 18.85 -0.69 -12.08
N THR A 161 18.30 -1.17 -10.96
CA THR A 161 17.64 -0.32 -9.96
C THR A 161 18.47 -0.07 -8.71
N GLY A 162 19.55 -0.83 -8.51
CA GLY A 162 20.36 -0.79 -7.28
C GLY A 162 19.65 -1.38 -6.05
N LEU A 163 18.59 -2.17 -6.29
CA LEU A 163 17.80 -2.78 -5.23
C LEU A 163 18.65 -3.80 -4.44
N LYS A 164 18.65 -3.67 -3.12
CA LYS A 164 19.32 -4.62 -2.23
C LYS A 164 18.42 -5.83 -2.00
N GLU A 165 19.00 -7.02 -2.10
CA GLU A 165 18.33 -8.25 -1.72
C GLU A 165 18.13 -8.27 -0.20
N VAL A 166 16.88 -8.40 0.23
CA VAL A 166 16.47 -8.50 1.64
C VAL A 166 15.79 -9.83 1.91
N PHE A 167 15.23 -10.46 0.89
CA PHE A 167 14.66 -11.81 0.92
C PHE A 167 15.69 -12.84 0.48
N THR A 168 16.34 -13.50 1.45
CA THR A 168 17.30 -14.58 1.20
C THR A 168 16.61 -15.94 1.13
N GLN A 169 17.16 -16.89 0.36
CA GLN A 169 16.62 -18.25 0.24
C GLN A 169 16.47 -18.99 1.59
N ASP A 170 17.27 -18.68 2.59
CA ASP A 170 17.16 -19.28 3.94
C ASP A 170 15.85 -18.91 4.67
N GLN A 171 15.15 -17.86 4.24
CA GLN A 171 13.82 -17.53 4.75
C GLN A 171 12.70 -18.40 4.15
N ARG A 172 13.03 -19.40 3.30
CA ARG A 172 12.08 -20.41 2.76
C ARG A 172 11.60 -21.45 3.79
N GLY A 173 12.04 -21.37 5.05
CA GLY A 173 11.59 -22.27 6.12
C GLY A 173 10.05 -22.30 6.27
N PRO A 174 9.48 -23.43 6.73
CA PRO A 174 8.03 -23.60 6.86
C PRO A 174 7.45 -22.52 7.77
N ILE A 175 6.46 -21.78 7.27
CA ILE A 175 5.74 -20.80 8.07
C ILE A 175 4.81 -21.60 9.00
N SER A 176 5.08 -21.57 10.30
CA SER A 176 4.02 -21.82 11.28
C SER A 176 3.00 -20.70 11.10
N ALA A 177 1.82 -21.03 10.58
CA ALA A 177 0.77 -20.04 10.35
C ALA A 177 0.48 -19.31 11.68
N PRO A 178 0.46 -17.97 11.70
CA PRO A 178 -0.03 -17.27 12.87
C PRO A 178 -1.53 -17.58 13.03
N SER A 179 -1.90 -18.16 14.17
CA SER A 179 -3.30 -18.41 14.54
C SER A 179 -3.99 -17.07 14.79
N TYR A 180 -4.65 -16.54 13.76
CA TYR A 180 -5.55 -15.38 13.86
C TYR A 180 -7.02 -15.82 13.96
N PHE A 181 -7.28 -16.93 14.63
CA PHE A 181 -8.61 -17.33 15.05
C PHE A 181 -8.51 -18.03 16.40
N ASP A 182 -8.64 -17.25 17.46
CA ASP A 182 -9.24 -17.65 18.74
C ASP A 182 -10.31 -16.61 19.09
#